data_AF-A0A2S7EAN0-F1
#
_entry.id   AF-A0A2S7EAN0-F1
#
_cell.length_a   1.000
_cell.length_b   1.000
_cell.length_c   1.000
_cell.angle_alpha   90.00
_cell.angle_beta   90.00
_cell.angle_gamma   90.00
#
_symmetry.space_group_name_H-M   'P 1'
#
loop_
_entity.id
_entity.type
_entity.pdbx_description
1 polymer ?
#
loop_
_entity_poly.entity_id
_entity_poly.type
_entity_poly.pdbx_seq_one_letter_code
_entity_poly.pdbx_strand_id
1 'polypeptide(L)'
;MKWIIWAALAIPSVSWAQSYDCTMDCSGHEAGYRWGVLHAIDDPNDCGGNSASFIEGCMAYTQEQQASRNREVIDDEECADEDEDGLCDA
;
A
#
# COMPACT_ATOMS: atom_id res chain seq x y z
N MET A 1 -3.91 -9.92 47.11
CA MET A 1 -3.11 -9.87 45.87
C MET A 1 -4.01 -10.29 44.71
N LYS A 2 -4.49 -9.36 43.88
CA LYS A 2 -5.41 -9.64 42.76
C LYS A 2 -4.60 -9.60 41.46
N TRP A 3 -4.43 -10.75 40.81
CA TRP A 3 -3.63 -10.91 39.59
C TRP A 3 -4.58 -10.69 38.40
N ILE A 4 -4.42 -9.57 37.70
CA ILE A 4 -5.20 -9.26 36.50
C ILE A 4 -4.49 -9.93 35.32
N ILE A 5 -5.12 -10.98 34.80
CA ILE A 5 -4.69 -11.71 33.61
C ILE A 5 -5.12 -10.86 32.41
N TRP A 6 -4.14 -10.35 31.65
CA TRP A 6 -4.42 -9.53 30.47
C TRP A 6 -4.92 -10.41 29.33
N ALA A 7 -6.05 -10.03 28.77
CA ALA A 7 -6.66 -10.67 27.61
C ALA A 7 -5.69 -10.64 26.42
N ALA A 8 -5.38 -11.81 25.87
CA ALA A 8 -4.72 -11.92 24.58
C ALA A 8 -5.72 -11.48 23.49
N LEU A 9 -5.62 -10.23 23.06
CA LEU A 9 -6.26 -9.77 21.84
C LEU A 9 -5.56 -10.45 20.66
N ALA A 10 -6.15 -11.52 20.16
CA ALA A 10 -5.78 -12.08 18.87
C ALA A 10 -6.20 -11.09 17.78
N ILE A 11 -5.25 -10.28 17.33
CA ILE A 11 -5.42 -9.38 16.20
C ILE A 11 -5.51 -10.27 14.95
N PRO A 12 -6.60 -10.22 14.15
CA PRO A 12 -6.71 -11.03 12.94
C PRO A 12 -5.56 -10.65 12.00
N SER A 13 -4.79 -11.65 11.58
CA SER A 13 -3.70 -11.47 10.62
C SER A 13 -4.29 -10.89 9.33
N VAL A 14 -3.97 -9.63 9.02
CA VAL A 14 -4.29 -9.05 7.72
C VAL A 14 -3.46 -9.80 6.68
N SER A 15 -4.09 -10.71 5.94
CA SER A 15 -3.41 -11.45 4.88
C SER A 15 -3.34 -10.54 3.65
N TRP A 16 -2.21 -9.84 3.51
CA TRP A 16 -1.81 -9.09 2.31
C TRP A 16 -1.86 -9.91 1.00
N ALA A 17 -2.07 -11.23 1.08
CA ALA A 17 -2.22 -12.14 -0.04
C ALA A 17 -3.47 -11.91 -0.92
N GLN A 18 -4.40 -11.00 -0.54
CA GLN A 18 -5.65 -10.80 -1.28
C GLN A 18 -5.63 -9.67 -2.32
N SER A 19 -4.60 -8.83 -2.38
CA SER A 19 -4.58 -7.68 -3.30
C SER A 19 -3.82 -7.91 -4.61
N TYR A 20 -3.03 -8.97 -4.74
CA TYR A 20 -2.28 -9.27 -5.96
C TYR A 20 -2.31 -10.79 -6.24
N ASP A 21 -2.82 -11.17 -7.41
CA ASP A 21 -3.09 -12.53 -7.86
C ASP A 21 -1.81 -13.41 -7.84
N CYS A 22 -1.46 -13.97 -6.68
CA CYS A 22 -0.34 -14.89 -6.54
C CYS A 22 -0.87 -16.32 -6.40
N THR A 23 -0.49 -17.20 -7.33
CA THR A 23 -1.11 -18.52 -7.49
C THR A 23 -0.47 -19.64 -6.66
N MET A 24 0.79 -19.50 -6.21
CA MET A 24 1.47 -20.52 -5.38
C MET A 24 2.51 -19.95 -4.40
N ASP A 25 3.49 -19.19 -4.89
CA ASP A 25 4.58 -18.64 -4.06
C ASP A 25 4.62 -17.12 -4.20
N CYS A 26 4.02 -16.43 -3.23
CA CYS A 26 4.05 -14.97 -3.17
C CYS A 26 5.40 -14.46 -2.65
N SER A 27 6.36 -15.35 -2.32
CA SER A 27 7.66 -14.99 -1.73
C SER A 27 8.47 -14.07 -2.63
N GLY A 28 8.34 -14.21 -3.96
CA GLY A 28 8.97 -13.29 -4.92
C GLY A 28 8.40 -11.87 -4.82
N HIS A 29 7.07 -11.75 -4.73
CA HIS A 29 6.38 -10.48 -4.58
C HIS A 29 6.66 -9.83 -3.23
N GLU A 30 6.59 -10.59 -2.15
CA GLU A 30 6.91 -10.10 -0.80
C GLU A 30 8.37 -9.64 -0.69
N ALA A 31 9.31 -10.39 -1.30
CA ALA A 31 10.71 -9.97 -1.36
C ALA A 31 10.89 -8.64 -2.10
N GLY A 32 10.17 -8.44 -3.21
CA GLY A 32 10.16 -7.19 -3.98
C GLY A 32 9.58 -6.02 -3.19
N TYR A 33 8.42 -6.21 -2.56
CA TYR A 33 7.76 -5.19 -1.75
C TYR A 33 8.65 -4.77 -0.58
N ARG A 34 9.20 -5.75 0.15
CA ARG A 34 10.07 -5.47 1.30
C ARG A 34 11.37 -4.79 0.89
N TRP A 35 11.88 -5.08 -0.30
CA TRP A 35 13.03 -4.36 -0.86
C TRP A 35 12.68 -2.90 -1.16
N GLY A 36 11.54 -2.65 -1.79
CA GLY A 36 11.01 -1.28 -2.01
C GLY A 36 10.93 -0.48 -0.71
N VAL A 37 10.36 -1.07 0.35
CA VAL A 37 10.28 -0.47 1.69
C VAL A 37 11.67 -0.18 2.27
N LEU A 38 12.58 -1.15 2.23
CA LEU A 38 13.93 -0.99 2.81
C LEU A 38 14.76 0.09 2.11
N HIS A 39 14.54 0.27 0.82
CA HIS A 39 15.25 1.24 0.00
C HIS A 39 14.48 2.55 -0.20
N ALA A 40 13.27 2.67 0.36
CA ALA A 40 12.36 3.80 0.18
C ALA A 40 12.19 4.17 -1.30
N ILE A 41 11.99 3.15 -2.14
CA ILE A 41 11.76 3.35 -3.57
C ILE A 41 10.40 4.00 -3.77
N ASP A 42 10.38 5.14 -4.44
CA ASP A 42 9.15 5.89 -4.69
C ASP A 42 8.80 5.95 -6.19
N ASP A 43 9.79 5.77 -7.07
CA ASP A 43 9.61 5.67 -8.51
C ASP A 43 9.48 4.20 -8.95
N PRO A 44 8.38 3.78 -9.61
CA PRO A 44 8.24 2.43 -10.16
C PRO A 44 9.33 2.08 -11.19
N ASN A 45 9.97 3.06 -11.83
CA ASN A 45 11.08 2.81 -12.76
C ASN A 45 12.37 2.39 -12.04
N ASP A 46 12.50 2.69 -10.74
CA ASP A 46 13.62 2.22 -9.92
C ASP A 46 13.43 0.78 -9.42
N CYS A 47 12.28 0.16 -9.70
CA CYS A 47 12.03 -1.25 -9.44
C CYS A 47 12.80 -2.15 -10.42
N GLY A 48 14.07 -2.41 -10.09
CA GLY A 48 14.91 -3.41 -10.76
C GLY A 48 14.71 -4.83 -10.21
N GLY A 49 15.36 -5.81 -10.84
CA GLY A 49 15.38 -7.19 -10.35
C GLY A 49 15.60 -8.23 -11.44
N ASN A 50 15.80 -9.49 -11.04
CA ASN A 50 16.01 -10.61 -11.95
C ASN A 50 14.76 -11.48 -12.17
N SER A 51 13.62 -11.11 -11.57
CA SER A 51 12.41 -11.95 -11.62
C SER A 51 11.17 -11.06 -11.69
N ALA A 52 10.21 -11.44 -12.54
CA ALA A 52 8.97 -10.70 -12.73
C ALA A 52 8.22 -10.49 -11.41
N SER A 53 8.07 -11.55 -10.61
CA SER A 53 7.38 -11.48 -9.31
C SER A 53 8.04 -10.51 -8.32
N PHE A 54 9.37 -10.37 -8.38
CA PHE A 54 10.08 -9.39 -7.55
C PHE A 54 9.78 -7.96 -8.00
N ILE A 55 9.81 -7.71 -9.31
CA ILE A 55 9.54 -6.39 -9.89
C ILE A 55 8.09 -5.99 -9.60
N GLU A 56 7.14 -6.92 -9.74
CA GLU A 56 5.72 -6.71 -9.40
C GLU A 56 5.54 -6.31 -7.94
N GLY A 57 6.26 -6.95 -7.01
CA GLY A 57 6.22 -6.61 -5.60
C GLY A 57 6.76 -5.21 -5.28
N CYS A 58 7.86 -4.83 -5.91
CA CYS A 58 8.41 -3.48 -5.77
C CYS A 58 7.44 -2.43 -6.32
N MET A 59 6.86 -2.67 -7.50
CA MET A 59 5.90 -1.74 -8.11
C MET A 59 4.62 -1.59 -7.29
N ALA A 60 4.19 -2.63 -6.56
CA ALA A 60 3.06 -2.52 -5.64
C ALA A 60 3.35 -1.50 -4.53
N TYR A 61 4.54 -1.55 -3.92
CA TYR A 61 4.96 -0.56 -2.92
C TYR A 61 5.01 0.86 -3.50
N THR A 62 5.66 1.07 -4.65
CA THR A 62 5.79 2.40 -5.24
C THR A 62 4.44 3.00 -5.60
N GLN A 63 3.50 2.19 -6.11
CA GLN A 63 2.14 2.64 -6.41
C GLN A 63 1.39 3.07 -5.14
N GLU A 64 1.52 2.32 -4.03
CA GLU A 64 0.94 2.71 -2.75
C GLU A 64 1.53 4.03 -2.23
N GLN A 65 2.84 4.23 -2.38
CA GLN A 65 3.51 5.48 -2.00
C GLN A 65 3.01 6.65 -2.85
N GLN A 66 2.94 6.47 -4.17
CA GLN A 66 2.43 7.48 -5.09
C GLN A 66 0.96 7.81 -4.83
N ALA A 67 0.12 6.81 -4.58
CA ALA A 67 -1.28 7.00 -4.23
C ALA A 67 -1.43 7.72 -2.88
N SER A 68 -0.59 7.40 -1.90
CA SER A 68 -0.57 8.06 -0.59
C SER A 68 -0.12 9.51 -0.69
N ARG A 69 0.95 9.80 -1.44
CA ARG A 69 1.37 11.18 -1.71
C ARG A 69 0.32 11.94 -2.50
N ASN A 70 -0.26 11.33 -3.53
CA ASN A 70 -1.31 11.96 -4.30
C ASN A 70 -2.49 12.31 -3.39
N ARG A 71 -2.88 11.39 -2.49
CA ARG A 71 -3.94 11.65 -1.50
C ARG A 71 -3.58 12.74 -0.49
N GLU A 72 -2.31 12.93 -0.15
CA GLU A 72 -1.87 14.08 0.68
C GLU A 72 -1.84 15.40 -0.11
N VAL A 73 -1.66 15.34 -1.43
CA VAL A 73 -1.75 16.49 -2.34
C VAL A 73 -3.21 16.85 -2.66
N ILE A 74 -4.17 15.95 -2.47
CA ILE A 74 -5.61 16.28 -2.47
C ILE A 74 -6.05 16.71 -1.06
N ASP A 75 -5.51 17.82 -0.57
CA ASP A 75 -6.12 18.61 0.52
C ASP A 75 -6.15 20.12 0.17
N ASP A 76 -5.70 20.52 -1.02
CA ASP A 76 -5.78 21.90 -1.51
C ASP A 76 -6.27 22.10 -2.96
N GLU A 77 -6.82 21.07 -3.64
CA GLU A 77 -7.66 21.30 -4.82
C GLU A 77 -9.05 21.79 -4.38
N GLU A 78 -9.01 23.06 -4.00
CA GLU A 78 -10.01 24.09 -4.25
C GLU A 78 -10.97 23.69 -5.38
N CYS A 79 -12.25 23.87 -5.10
CA CYS A 79 -13.36 23.71 -6.03
C CYS A 79 -13.17 24.56 -7.29
N ALA A 80 -12.45 24.02 -8.26
CA ALA A 80 -12.33 24.54 -9.62
C ALA A 80 -13.32 23.78 -10.53
N ASP A 81 -14.60 24.20 -10.47
CA ASP A 81 -15.64 24.30 -11.53
C ASP A 81 -15.49 23.44 -12.83
N GLU A 82 -16.48 22.67 -13.33
CA GLU A 82 -17.92 22.94 -13.53
C GLU A 82 -18.82 21.68 -13.36
N ASP A 83 -20.06 21.89 -12.90
CA ASP A 83 -21.07 20.89 -12.53
C ASP A 83 -21.62 19.99 -13.67
N GLU A 84 -22.18 18.83 -13.28
CA GLU A 84 -23.61 18.53 -13.59
C GLU A 84 -24.42 18.28 -12.30
N ASP A 85 -23.78 17.98 -11.16
CA ASP A 85 -24.41 18.09 -9.84
C ASP A 85 -23.43 18.44 -8.72
N GLY A 86 -22.40 19.27 -9.00
CA GLY A 86 -21.31 19.63 -8.10
C GLY A 86 -21.77 20.27 -6.79
N LEU A 87 -22.25 19.42 -5.89
CA LEU A 87 -22.57 19.73 -4.53
C LEU A 87 -21.36 19.38 -3.67
N CYS A 88 -20.67 20.43 -3.24
CA CYS A 88 -19.93 20.40 -1.99
C CYS A 88 -20.95 20.48 -0.83
N ASP A 89 -21.29 19.35 -0.21
CA ASP A 89 -22.04 19.35 1.04
C ASP A 89 -21.11 19.82 2.18
N ALA A 90 -21.22 21.11 2.49
CA ALA A 90 -20.58 21.75 3.65
C ALA A 90 -21.24 21.35 4.98
#